data_AF-A0A0F9AE19-F1
#
_entry.id   AF-A0A0F9AE19-F1
#
_cell.length_a   1.000
_cell.length_b   1.000
_cell.length_c   1.000
_cell.angle_alpha   90.00
_cell.angle_beta   90.00
_cell.angle_gamma   90.00
#
_symmetry.space_group_name_H-M   'P 1'
#
loop_
_entity.id
_entity.type
_entity.pdbx_description
1 polymer ?
#
loop_
_entity_poly.entity_id
_entity_poly.type
_entity_poly.pdbx_seq_one_letter_code
_entity_poly.pdbx_strand_id
1 'polypeptide(L)'
;MLSEQQNAALDAIKVWIKSDKQVFRLFGYAGTGKQQPVDSEVQTPSGVRRLGDLREGDWVFGQDGMPVLVTGVFPQGVKPAYRITFRDKSTAECGPDHLWAVWTNKLRQTNKPPVVLSLQEIINNGVRHTGGGYRYSIPLCEPVSYTERDLPLHPYLMGALIGDGTALGTTPILCCPDVDRDIADRCIGLLPENTKS
;
A
#
# COMPACT_ATOMS: atom_id res chain seq x y z
N MET A 1 -28.94 12.13 3.43
CA MET A 1 -29.91 11.45 2.53
C MET A 1 -29.09 10.78 1.46
N LEU A 2 -29.28 9.48 1.22
CA LEU A 2 -28.58 8.78 0.13
C LEU A 2 -29.13 9.28 -1.21
N SER A 3 -28.25 9.47 -2.20
CA SER A 3 -28.67 9.82 -3.56
C SER A 3 -29.47 8.68 -4.19
N GLU A 4 -30.25 8.99 -5.21
CA GLU A 4 -31.06 8.00 -5.94
C GLU A 4 -30.19 6.86 -6.52
N GLN A 5 -28.97 7.20 -6.97
CA GLN A 5 -27.97 6.22 -7.41
C GLN A 5 -27.43 5.35 -6.26
N GLN A 6 -27.24 5.92 -5.07
CA GLN A 6 -26.81 5.17 -3.89
C GLN A 6 -27.90 4.20 -3.42
N ASN A 7 -29.17 4.59 -3.49
CA ASN A 7 -30.30 3.70 -3.20
C ASN A 7 -30.42 2.57 -4.23
N ALA A 8 -30.26 2.87 -5.52
CA ALA A 8 -30.24 1.86 -6.58
C ALA A 8 -29.09 0.85 -6.41
N ALA A 9 -27.89 1.33 -6.05
CA ALA A 9 -26.75 0.48 -5.74
C ALA A 9 -27.01 -0.41 -4.51
N LEU A 10 -27.62 0.14 -3.46
CA LEU A 10 -27.99 -0.60 -2.26
C LEU A 10 -28.98 -1.73 -2.57
N ASP A 11 -29.96 -1.48 -3.44
CA ASP A 11 -30.94 -2.49 -3.83
C ASP A 11 -30.31 -3.58 -4.71
N ALA A 12 -29.39 -3.22 -5.61
CA ALA A 12 -28.60 -4.19 -6.36
C ALA A 12 -27.75 -5.10 -5.46
N ILE A 13 -27.15 -4.55 -4.39
CA ILE A 13 -26.42 -5.32 -3.36
C ILE A 13 -27.36 -6.29 -2.63
N LYS A 14 -28.54 -5.83 -2.20
CA LYS A 14 -29.52 -6.69 -1.51
C LYS A 14 -30.00 -7.84 -2.38
N VAL A 15 -30.18 -7.61 -3.69
CA VAL A 15 -30.56 -8.65 -4.65
C VAL A 15 -29.43 -9.66 -4.82
N TRP A 16 -28.17 -9.19 -4.89
CA TRP A 16 -27.03 -10.09 -5.01
C TRP A 16 -26.77 -10.93 -3.76
N ILE A 17 -26.94 -10.38 -2.55
CA ILE A 17 -26.81 -11.12 -1.28
C ILE A 17 -27.76 -12.33 -1.25
N LYS A 18 -28.90 -12.23 -1.94
CA LYS A 18 -29.88 -13.32 -2.06
C LYS A 18 -29.61 -14.28 -3.22
N SER A 19 -28.52 -14.09 -3.95
CA SER A 19 -28.11 -14.93 -5.08
C SER A 19 -26.90 -15.79 -4.73
N ASP A 20 -26.80 -16.98 -5.32
CA ASP A 20 -25.65 -17.90 -5.17
C ASP A 20 -24.37 -17.43 -5.90
N LYS A 21 -24.32 -16.15 -6.29
CA LYS A 21 -23.18 -15.60 -7.03
C LYS A 21 -22.05 -15.27 -6.07
N GLN A 22 -20.86 -15.80 -6.33
CA GLN A 22 -19.68 -15.58 -5.46
C GLN A 22 -19.05 -14.19 -5.59
N VAL A 23 -19.35 -13.44 -6.66
CA VAL A 23 -18.70 -12.14 -6.92
C VAL A 23 -19.74 -11.06 -7.22
N PHE A 24 -19.63 -9.93 -6.55
CA PHE A 24 -20.36 -8.68 -6.83
C PHE A 24 -19.38 -7.62 -7.33
N ARG A 25 -19.68 -7.00 -8.48
CA ARG A 25 -18.88 -5.88 -9.01
C ARG A 25 -19.68 -4.60 -8.93
N LEU A 26 -19.17 -3.62 -8.17
CA LEU A 26 -19.67 -2.26 -8.15
C LEU A 26 -18.95 -1.44 -9.23
N PHE A 27 -19.63 -1.25 -10.36
CA PHE A 27 -19.21 -0.27 -11.37
C PHE A 27 -19.73 1.10 -10.96
N GLY A 28 -18.85 1.96 -10.45
CA GLY A 28 -19.08 3.40 -10.47
C GLY A 28 -18.89 3.92 -11.89
N TYR A 29 -19.53 5.04 -12.25
CA TYR A 29 -19.31 5.68 -13.55
C TYR A 29 -17.80 5.89 -13.76
N ALA A 30 -17.26 5.48 -14.91
CA ALA A 30 -15.90 5.85 -15.30
C ALA A 30 -15.84 7.40 -15.34
N GLY A 31 -14.89 7.99 -14.60
CA GLY A 31 -14.79 9.45 -14.45
C GLY A 31 -15.13 10.00 -13.06
N THR A 32 -15.55 9.19 -12.08
CA THR A 32 -15.81 9.65 -10.70
C THR A 32 -14.54 9.82 -9.84
N GLY A 33 -13.44 10.31 -10.42
CA GLY A 33 -12.37 10.91 -9.59
C GLY A 33 -11.28 10.03 -9.02
N LYS A 34 -11.27 8.72 -9.26
CA LYS A 34 -10.28 7.79 -8.69
C LYS A 34 -8.92 7.81 -9.42
N GLN A 35 -8.54 8.97 -9.94
CA GLN A 35 -7.36 9.13 -10.77
C GLN A 35 -6.12 9.39 -9.91
N GLN A 36 -4.98 8.91 -10.40
CA GLN A 36 -3.66 9.18 -9.90
C GLN A 36 -2.71 9.40 -11.08
N PRO A 37 -1.60 10.13 -10.90
CA PRO A 37 -0.59 10.31 -11.93
C PRO A 37 -0.04 8.97 -12.47
N VAL A 38 0.24 8.92 -13.76
CA VAL A 38 0.74 7.70 -14.43
C VAL A 38 2.14 7.29 -13.97
N ASP A 39 2.92 8.23 -13.44
CA ASP A 39 4.23 8.03 -12.86
C ASP A 39 4.20 7.65 -11.38
N SER A 40 3.01 7.58 -10.75
CA SER A 40 2.87 7.10 -9.37
C SER A 40 3.37 5.66 -9.25
N GLU A 41 4.18 5.40 -8.24
CA GLU A 41 4.71 4.07 -7.95
C GLU A 41 3.69 3.22 -7.19
N VAL A 42 3.54 1.97 -7.62
CA VAL A 42 2.66 0.96 -7.04
C VAL A 42 3.47 -0.28 -6.73
N GLN A 43 3.33 -0.77 -5.49
CA GLN A 43 3.92 -2.04 -5.10
C GLN A 43 3.16 -3.20 -5.75
N THR A 44 3.89 -4.10 -6.40
CA THR A 44 3.34 -5.33 -7.00
C THR A 44 4.10 -6.55 -6.47
N PRO A 45 3.52 -7.76 -6.54
CA PRO A 45 4.25 -8.99 -6.18
C PRO A 45 5.55 -9.20 -6.97
N SER A 46 5.66 -8.60 -8.16
CA SER A 46 6.87 -8.62 -9.00
C SER A 46 7.86 -7.49 -8.73
N GLY A 47 7.56 -6.57 -7.80
CA GLY A 47 8.35 -5.38 -7.49
C GLY A 47 7.60 -4.07 -7.76
N VAL A 48 8.29 -2.94 -7.63
CA VAL A 48 7.68 -1.63 -7.87
C VAL A 48 7.42 -1.43 -9.36
N ARG A 49 6.23 -0.94 -9.71
CA ARG A 49 5.87 -0.53 -11.07
C ARG A 49 5.19 0.82 -11.07
N ARG A 50 5.25 1.54 -12.19
CA ARG A 50 4.47 2.78 -12.36
C ARG A 50 3.03 2.42 -12.68
N LEU A 51 2.10 3.23 -12.18
CA LEU A 51 0.67 3.06 -12.40
C LEU A 51 0.32 3.03 -13.89
N GLY A 52 0.97 3.88 -14.70
CA GLY A 52 0.77 3.96 -16.15
C GLY A 52 1.29 2.75 -16.92
N ASP A 53 2.17 1.95 -16.32
CA ASP A 53 2.72 0.74 -16.93
C ASP A 53 1.86 -0.50 -16.62
N LEU A 54 0.90 -0.40 -15.70
CA LEU A 54 0.00 -1.50 -15.36
C LEU A 54 -0.97 -1.80 -16.50
N ARG A 55 -1.28 -3.09 -16.67
CA ARG A 55 -2.20 -3.63 -17.68
C ARG A 55 -3.18 -4.60 -17.04
N GLU A 56 -4.28 -4.87 -17.74
CA GLU A 56 -5.17 -5.97 -17.36
C GLU A 56 -4.38 -7.28 -17.28
N GLY A 57 -4.60 -8.04 -16.20
CA GLY A 57 -3.85 -9.26 -15.92
C GLY A 57 -2.66 -9.08 -14.97
N ASP A 58 -2.21 -7.84 -14.72
CA ASP A 58 -1.20 -7.57 -13.69
C ASP A 58 -1.76 -7.76 -12.27
N TRP A 59 -0.87 -7.91 -11.29
CA TRP A 59 -1.22 -8.04 -9.88
C TRP A 59 -0.73 -6.83 -9.08
N VAL A 60 -1.56 -6.33 -8.17
CA VAL A 60 -1.23 -5.25 -7.21
C VAL A 60 -1.63 -5.70 -5.80
N PHE A 61 -1.22 -4.99 -4.76
CA PHE A 61 -1.66 -5.31 -3.39
C PHE A 61 -2.97 -4.61 -3.03
N GLY A 62 -3.88 -5.36 -2.43
CA GLY A 62 -5.09 -4.85 -1.78
C GLY A 62 -4.81 -4.24 -0.40
N GLN A 63 -5.86 -3.68 0.21
CA GLN A 63 -5.78 -3.12 1.56
C GLN A 63 -5.43 -4.17 2.63
N ASP A 64 -5.82 -5.42 2.39
CA ASP A 64 -5.52 -6.60 3.21
C ASP A 64 -4.11 -7.17 2.98
N GLY A 65 -3.29 -6.50 2.17
CA GLY A 65 -1.93 -6.93 1.85
C GLY A 65 -1.87 -8.08 0.84
N MET A 66 -3.01 -8.60 0.37
CA MET A 66 -3.05 -9.73 -0.55
C MET A 66 -2.97 -9.28 -2.02
N PRO A 67 -2.40 -10.10 -2.93
CA PRO A 67 -2.42 -9.83 -4.36
C PRO A 67 -3.86 -9.78 -4.92
N VAL A 68 -4.16 -8.72 -5.66
CA VAL A 68 -5.43 -8.47 -6.36
C VAL A 68 -5.14 -8.28 -7.85
N LEU A 69 -5.96 -8.92 -8.69
CA LEU A 69 -5.85 -8.87 -10.14
C LEU A 69 -6.36 -7.51 -10.68
N VAL A 70 -5.57 -6.87 -11.53
CA VAL A 70 -5.99 -5.71 -12.31
C VAL A 70 -6.94 -6.17 -13.42
N THR A 71 -8.21 -5.81 -13.32
CA THR A 71 -9.24 -6.19 -14.30
C THR A 71 -9.54 -5.13 -15.34
N GLY A 72 -8.95 -3.94 -15.24
CA GLY A 72 -9.23 -2.81 -16.12
C GLY A 72 -8.27 -1.65 -15.91
N VAL A 73 -7.90 -0.98 -16.99
CA VAL A 73 -7.09 0.26 -16.98
C VAL A 73 -7.84 1.35 -17.72
N PHE A 74 -8.05 2.50 -17.08
CA PHE A 74 -8.91 3.57 -17.58
C PHE A 74 -8.18 4.91 -17.63
N PRO A 75 -7.49 5.26 -18.73
CA PRO A 75 -6.84 6.55 -18.90
C PRO A 75 -7.81 7.72 -18.74
N GLN A 76 -7.44 8.71 -17.94
CA GLN A 76 -8.31 9.86 -17.61
C GLN A 76 -7.97 11.15 -18.37
N GLY A 77 -6.91 11.12 -19.19
CA GLY A 77 -6.36 12.31 -19.84
C GLY A 77 -5.61 13.23 -18.87
N VAL A 78 -5.34 14.46 -19.32
CA VAL A 78 -4.65 15.47 -18.51
C VAL A 78 -5.65 16.14 -17.58
N LYS A 79 -5.42 16.01 -16.28
CA LYS A 79 -6.26 16.59 -15.23
C LYS A 79 -5.39 17.13 -14.08
N PRO A 80 -5.88 18.08 -13.28
CA PRO A 80 -5.18 18.53 -12.09
C PRO A 80 -4.89 17.37 -11.13
N ALA A 81 -3.68 17.39 -10.56
CA ALA A 81 -3.25 16.47 -9.52
C ALA A 81 -2.73 17.28 -8.32
N TYR A 82 -2.98 16.78 -7.13
CA TYR A 82 -2.57 17.37 -5.87
C TYR A 82 -1.63 16.43 -5.13
N ARG A 83 -0.58 16.99 -4.54
CA ARG A 83 0.33 16.27 -3.65
C ARG A 83 -0.13 16.40 -2.21
N ILE A 84 -0.34 15.27 -1.57
CA ILE A 84 -0.67 15.14 -0.16
C ILE A 84 0.62 14.75 0.56
N THR A 85 0.99 15.50 1.59
CA THR A 85 2.15 15.19 2.45
C THR A 85 1.66 14.77 3.82
N PHE A 86 2.08 13.58 4.25
CA PHE A 86 1.75 13.02 5.54
C PHE A 86 2.73 13.47 6.63
N ARG A 87 2.37 13.20 7.89
CA ARG A 87 3.18 13.61 9.06
C ARG A 87 4.58 12.98 9.04
N ASP A 88 4.70 11.76 8.53
CA ASP A 88 5.96 11.02 8.36
C ASP A 88 6.79 11.47 7.14
N LYS A 89 6.34 12.53 6.45
CA LYS A 89 6.91 13.08 5.20
C LYS A 89 6.70 12.21 3.96
N SER A 90 6.00 11.07 4.08
CA SER A 90 5.56 10.34 2.90
C SER A 90 4.56 11.18 2.11
N THR A 91 4.44 10.90 0.82
CA THR A 91 3.59 11.66 -0.09
C THR A 91 2.77 10.76 -0.98
N ALA A 92 1.57 11.20 -1.32
CA ALA A 92 0.73 10.58 -2.35
C ALA A 92 0.16 11.65 -3.28
N GLU A 93 -0.06 11.31 -4.54
CA GLU A 93 -0.65 12.20 -5.53
C GLU A 93 -1.97 11.65 -6.04
N CYS A 94 -2.97 12.53 -6.18
CA CYS A 94 -4.30 12.15 -6.67
C CYS A 94 -5.09 13.34 -7.21
N GLY A 95 -6.18 13.05 -7.92
CA GLY A 95 -7.14 14.08 -8.36
C GLY A 95 -8.02 14.61 -7.21
N PRO A 96 -8.70 15.75 -7.42
CA PRO A 96 -9.57 16.37 -6.41
C PRO A 96 -10.76 15.48 -6.01
N ASP A 97 -11.24 14.65 -6.93
CA ASP A 97 -12.38 13.76 -6.69
C ASP A 97 -11.96 12.39 -6.13
N HIS A 98 -10.66 12.19 -5.83
CA HIS A 98 -10.17 10.91 -5.30
C HIS A 98 -10.71 10.68 -3.88
N LEU A 99 -11.27 9.51 -3.65
CA LEU A 99 -11.91 9.15 -2.39
C LEU A 99 -10.90 8.59 -1.40
N TRP A 100 -10.89 9.17 -0.20
CA TRP A 100 -10.02 8.78 0.89
C TRP A 100 -10.84 8.30 2.08
N ALA A 101 -10.53 7.10 2.57
CA ALA A 101 -10.99 6.66 3.87
C ALA A 101 -10.17 7.39 4.95
N VAL A 102 -10.84 8.18 5.79
CA VAL A 102 -10.17 8.99 6.81
C VAL A 102 -10.84 8.86 8.17
N TRP A 103 -10.03 8.80 9.22
CA TRP A 103 -10.47 9.01 10.59
C TRP A 103 -10.34 10.47 10.98
N THR A 104 -11.37 11.00 11.63
CA THR A 104 -11.23 12.23 12.41
C THR A 104 -10.81 11.90 13.84
N ASN A 105 -10.31 12.89 14.58
CA ASN A 105 -9.96 12.69 16.00
C ASN A 105 -11.13 12.12 16.83
N LYS A 106 -12.37 12.58 16.57
CA LYS A 106 -13.57 12.09 17.24
C LYS A 106 -13.90 10.63 16.85
N LEU A 107 -13.76 10.27 15.58
CA LEU A 107 -14.01 8.90 15.12
C LEU A 107 -13.00 7.93 15.75
N ARG A 108 -11.71 8.30 15.78
CA ARG A 108 -10.65 7.49 16.39
C ARG A 108 -10.87 7.28 17.89
N GLN A 109 -11.25 8.33 18.62
CA GLN A 109 -11.55 8.25 20.06
C GLN A 109 -12.77 7.39 20.37
N THR A 110 -13.76 7.37 19.47
CA THR A 110 -15.02 6.62 19.67
C THR A 110 -15.00 5.25 18.99
N ASN A 111 -13.83 4.81 18.51
CA ASN A 111 -13.60 3.56 17.79
C ASN A 111 -14.61 3.32 16.65
N LYS A 112 -14.97 4.39 15.92
CA LYS A 112 -15.89 4.33 14.79
C LYS A 112 -15.14 4.09 13.49
N PRO A 113 -15.76 3.44 12.50
CA PRO A 113 -15.14 3.23 11.19
C PRO A 113 -14.79 4.56 10.52
N PRO A 114 -13.79 4.55 9.62
CA PRO A 114 -13.41 5.74 8.87
C PRO A 114 -14.57 6.20 7.96
N VAL A 115 -14.60 7.49 7.66
CA VAL A 115 -15.53 8.06 6.68
C VAL A 115 -14.81 8.22 5.35
N VAL A 116 -15.54 8.07 4.24
CA VAL A 116 -15.01 8.27 2.90
C VAL A 116 -15.32 9.70 2.45
N LEU A 117 -14.29 10.48 2.15
CA LEU A 117 -14.39 11.85 1.64
C LEU A 117 -13.55 12.00 0.38
N SER A 118 -14.00 12.83 -0.56
CA SER A 118 -13.15 13.28 -1.67
C SER A 118 -12.02 14.18 -1.17
N LEU A 119 -10.92 14.25 -1.93
CA LEU A 119 -9.84 15.18 -1.63
C LEU A 119 -10.34 16.63 -1.62
N GLN A 120 -11.26 17.00 -2.51
CA GLN A 120 -11.85 18.33 -2.56
C GLN A 120 -12.61 18.67 -1.27
N GLU A 121 -13.38 17.73 -0.72
CA GLU A 121 -14.05 17.90 0.57
C GLU A 121 -13.05 18.06 1.72
N ILE A 122 -11.96 17.29 1.72
CA ILE A 122 -10.88 17.41 2.71
C ILE A 122 -10.23 18.79 2.63
N ILE A 123 -9.94 19.30 1.43
CA ILE A 123 -9.39 20.64 1.21
C ILE A 123 -10.35 21.71 1.72
N ASN A 124 -11.63 21.63 1.35
CA ASN A 124 -12.66 22.61 1.73
C ASN A 124 -12.87 22.67 3.25
N ASN A 125 -12.82 21.53 3.93
CA ASN A 125 -12.93 21.45 5.39
C ASN A 125 -11.67 21.91 6.13
N GLY A 126 -10.54 21.98 5.41
CA GLY A 126 -9.22 22.26 5.94
C GLY A 126 -8.56 21.04 6.59
N VAL A 127 -7.24 20.95 6.48
CA VAL A 127 -6.46 19.78 7.01
C VAL A 127 -6.04 19.93 8.47
N ARG A 128 -6.11 21.14 9.02
CA ARG A 128 -5.73 21.46 10.42
C ARG A 128 -6.90 22.04 11.19
N HIS A 129 -6.90 21.82 12.50
CA HIS A 129 -7.81 22.50 13.41
C HIS A 129 -7.30 23.92 13.70
N THR A 130 -8.21 24.83 14.05
CA THR A 130 -7.88 26.21 14.44
C THR A 130 -6.89 26.28 15.61
N GLY A 131 -6.95 25.32 16.54
CA GLY A 131 -6.02 25.20 17.69
C GLY A 131 -4.75 24.38 17.42
N GLY A 132 -4.46 24.05 16.16
CA GLY A 132 -3.32 23.19 15.79
C GLY A 132 -3.67 21.70 15.73
N GLY A 133 -2.77 20.91 15.14
CA GLY A 133 -2.96 19.48 14.91
C GLY A 133 -3.73 19.15 13.62
N TYR A 134 -3.52 17.93 13.11
CA TYR A 134 -4.17 17.43 11.89
C TYR A 134 -5.58 16.92 12.19
N ARG A 135 -6.52 17.20 11.28
CA ARG A 135 -7.93 16.79 11.41
C ARG A 135 -8.17 15.35 11.02
N TYR A 136 -7.40 14.86 10.04
CA TYR A 136 -7.60 13.59 9.38
C TYR A 136 -6.38 12.70 9.57
N SER A 137 -6.63 11.40 9.70
CA SER A 137 -5.63 10.34 9.69
C SER A 137 -6.09 9.28 8.71
N ILE A 138 -5.15 8.69 7.97
CA ILE A 138 -5.44 7.62 7.02
C ILE A 138 -5.22 6.26 7.71
N PRO A 139 -6.12 5.27 7.51
CA PRO A 139 -5.88 3.90 7.91
C PRO A 139 -4.65 3.30 7.22
N LEU A 140 -3.82 2.57 7.96
CA LEU A 140 -2.74 1.79 7.36
C LEU A 140 -3.33 0.56 6.66
N CYS A 141 -2.67 0.13 5.59
CA CYS A 141 -2.91 -1.18 4.99
C CYS A 141 -2.25 -2.27 5.83
N GLU A 142 -2.75 -3.50 5.69
CA GLU A 142 -2.09 -4.67 6.25
C GLU A 142 -0.75 -4.93 5.54
N PRO A 143 0.22 -5.59 6.21
CA PRO A 143 1.50 -5.94 5.60
C PRO A 143 1.33 -6.70 4.28
N VAL A 144 2.03 -6.26 3.24
CA VAL A 144 1.96 -6.90 1.92
C VAL A 144 2.52 -8.33 1.96
N SER A 145 1.77 -9.26 1.40
CA SER A 145 2.11 -10.68 1.35
C SER A 145 2.79 -11.02 0.03
N TYR A 146 4.11 -11.13 0.05
CA TYR A 146 4.87 -11.66 -1.07
C TYR A 146 4.87 -13.18 -1.04
N THR A 147 4.85 -13.80 -2.23
CA THR A 147 5.07 -15.25 -2.36
C THR A 147 6.47 -15.60 -1.87
N GLU A 148 6.59 -16.69 -1.10
CA GLU A 148 7.88 -17.23 -0.71
C GLU A 148 8.74 -17.55 -1.94
N ARG A 149 10.03 -17.23 -1.85
CA ARG A 149 11.00 -17.49 -2.90
C ARG A 149 12.20 -18.18 -2.28
N ASP A 150 12.72 -19.18 -2.98
CA ASP A 150 14.02 -19.76 -2.66
C ASP A 150 15.09 -18.72 -2.96
N LEU A 151 15.75 -18.24 -1.90
CA LEU A 151 16.83 -17.27 -2.01
C LEU A 151 18.17 -18.01 -2.01
N PRO A 152 19.14 -17.59 -2.84
CA PRO A 152 20.47 -18.22 -2.87
C PRO A 152 21.23 -18.04 -1.55
N LEU A 153 20.81 -17.09 -0.72
CA LEU A 153 21.37 -16.80 0.59
C LEU A 153 20.23 -16.52 1.57
N HIS A 154 20.36 -17.01 2.81
CA HIS A 154 19.37 -16.76 3.85
C HIS A 154 19.23 -15.24 4.13
N PRO A 155 18.00 -14.68 4.25
CA PRO A 155 17.78 -13.24 4.41
C PRO A 155 18.57 -12.61 5.57
N TYR A 156 18.73 -13.35 6.67
CA TYR A 156 19.52 -12.91 7.82
C TYR A 156 21.01 -12.73 7.48
N LEU A 157 21.60 -13.64 6.70
CA LEU A 157 22.99 -13.53 6.24
C LEU A 157 23.18 -12.33 5.32
N MET A 158 22.22 -12.11 4.42
CA MET A 158 22.22 -10.94 3.54
C MET A 158 22.11 -9.64 4.34
N GLY A 159 21.24 -9.61 5.36
CA GLY A 159 21.09 -8.47 6.26
C GLY A 159 22.36 -8.15 7.04
N ALA A 160 23.01 -9.18 7.63
CA ALA A 160 24.28 -9.03 8.32
C ALA A 160 25.38 -8.50 7.39
N LEU A 161 25.43 -8.98 6.14
CA LEU A 161 26.41 -8.54 5.15
C LEU A 161 26.20 -7.08 4.71
N ILE A 162 24.94 -6.63 4.58
CA ILE A 162 24.63 -5.24 4.21
C ILE A 162 24.88 -4.29 5.38
N GLY A 163 24.60 -4.72 6.61
CA GLY A 163 24.74 -3.88 7.81
C GLY A 163 26.20 -3.69 8.23
N ASP A 164 26.92 -4.81 8.43
CA ASP A 164 28.24 -4.84 9.08
C ASP A 164 29.30 -5.54 8.22
N GLY A 165 28.97 -5.84 6.96
CA GLY A 165 29.84 -6.55 6.05
C GLY A 165 30.54 -5.68 5.01
N THR A 166 31.64 -6.20 4.48
CA THR A 166 32.29 -5.67 3.27
C THR A 166 32.42 -6.77 2.23
N ALA A 167 32.10 -6.43 0.98
CA ALA A 167 32.23 -7.32 -0.19
C ALA A 167 33.29 -6.81 -1.19
N LEU A 168 34.24 -5.99 -0.72
CA LEU A 168 35.25 -5.34 -1.59
C LEU A 168 36.39 -6.28 -2.05
N GLY A 169 36.41 -7.55 -1.64
CA GLY A 169 37.43 -8.55 -2.00
C GLY A 169 36.83 -9.85 -2.55
N THR A 170 37.66 -10.89 -2.74
CA THR A 170 37.21 -12.23 -3.17
C THR A 170 36.39 -12.99 -2.12
N THR A 171 36.43 -12.52 -0.87
CA THR A 171 35.72 -13.13 0.26
C THR A 171 34.90 -12.06 0.97
N PRO A 172 33.59 -12.26 1.19
CA PRO A 172 32.80 -11.36 2.02
C PRO A 172 33.26 -11.45 3.48
N ILE A 173 33.47 -10.31 4.13
CA ILE A 173 33.92 -10.22 5.51
C ILE A 173 32.80 -9.59 6.34
N LEU A 174 32.46 -10.19 7.49
CA LEU A 174 31.58 -9.60 8.49
C LEU A 174 32.44 -9.04 9.63
N CYS A 175 32.27 -7.76 9.94
CA CYS A 175 32.95 -7.12 11.07
C CYS A 175 32.06 -7.22 12.31
N CYS A 176 32.13 -8.34 13.03
CA CYS A 176 31.43 -8.50 14.31
C CYS A 176 32.40 -8.29 15.48
N PRO A 177 32.33 -7.17 16.24
CA PRO A 177 33.09 -7.03 17.48
C PRO A 177 32.62 -8.05 18.53
N ASP A 178 33.40 -8.28 19.58
CA ASP A 178 33.12 -9.35 20.57
C ASP A 178 31.75 -9.25 21.25
N VAL A 179 31.16 -8.05 21.29
CA VAL A 179 29.80 -7.80 21.80
C VAL A 179 28.69 -8.37 20.90
N ASP A 180 28.99 -8.69 19.64
CA ASP A 180 28.06 -9.18 18.62
C ASP A 180 28.34 -10.64 18.22
N ARG A 181 29.02 -11.40 19.08
CA ARG A 181 29.39 -12.81 18.81
C ARG A 181 28.17 -13.70 18.50
N ASP A 182 27.03 -13.41 19.11
CA ASP A 182 25.76 -14.09 18.85
C ASP A 182 25.31 -13.97 17.37
N ILE A 183 25.65 -12.87 16.70
CA ILE A 183 25.35 -12.65 15.28
C ILE A 183 26.22 -13.56 14.41
N ALA A 184 27.51 -13.68 14.74
CA ALA A 184 28.44 -14.55 14.04
C ALA A 184 28.02 -16.03 14.16
N ASP A 185 27.67 -16.48 15.37
CA ASP A 185 27.21 -17.85 15.62
C ASP A 185 25.93 -18.18 14.84
N ARG A 186 24.99 -17.22 14.81
CA ARG A 186 23.76 -17.34 14.03
C ARG A 186 24.02 -17.38 12.52
N CYS A 187 25.01 -16.63 12.04
CA CYS A 187 25.40 -16.68 10.64
C CYS A 187 26.03 -18.03 10.28
N ILE A 188 26.92 -18.57 11.11
CA ILE A 188 27.54 -19.89 10.92
C ILE A 188 26.48 -21.00 10.86
N GLY A 189 25.44 -20.91 11.70
CA GLY A 189 24.32 -21.86 11.70
C GLY A 189 23.44 -21.82 10.45
N LEU A 190 23.42 -20.70 9.73
CA LEU A 190 22.56 -20.47 8.55
C LEU A 190 23.30 -20.62 7.21
N LEU A 191 24.63 -20.84 7.24
CA LEU A 191 25.41 -21.05 6.03
C LEU A 191 25.03 -22.37 5.35
N PRO A 192 24.89 -22.39 4.00
CA PRO A 192 24.70 -23.61 3.23
C PRO A 192 25.84 -24.60 3.51
N GLU A 193 25.55 -25.90 3.64
CA GLU A 193 26.54 -26.95 4.00
C GLU A 193 27.77 -26.98 3.09
N ASN A 194 27.61 -26.54 1.84
CA ASN A 194 28.60 -26.39 0.80
C ASN A 194 29.56 -25.19 0.96
N THR A 195 29.46 -24.41 2.05
CA THR A 195 30.27 -23.20 2.29
C THR A 195 31.12 -23.28 3.57
N LYS A 196 31.02 -24.38 4.34
CA LYS A 196 31.82 -24.59 5.55
C LYS A 196 33.20 -25.14 5.14
N SER A 197 34.20 -24.24 5.07
CA SER A 197 35.62 -24.62 4.99
C SER A 197 36.20 -24.92 6.36
#